data_AF-A0A249PME1-F1
#
_entry.id   AF-A0A249PME1-F1
#
_cell.length_a   1.000
_cell.length_b   1.000
_cell.length_c   1.000
_cell.angle_alpha   90.00
_cell.angle_beta   90.00
_cell.angle_gamma   90.00
#
_symmetry.space_group_name_H-M   'P 1'
#
loop_
_entity.id
_entity.type
_entity.pdbx_description
1 polymer ?
#
loop_
_entity_poly.entity_id
_entity_poly.type
_entity_poly.pdbx_seq_one_letter_code
_entity_poly.pdbx_strand_id
1 'polypeptide(L)' 'MEFLPDFGLDAGNRRDHTRRPLLEGATGVFGDEAKAEPARPTVDVKTLHAKIGALTLENDFLSGALGKAD' A
#
# COMPACT_ATOMS: atom_id res chain seq x y z
N MET A 1 35.51 5.77 -19.58
CA MET A 1 35.00 5.82 -18.20
C MET A 1 33.98 6.92 -18.15
N GLU A 2 32.72 6.57 -17.88
CA GLU A 2 31.57 7.48 -17.95
C GLU A 2 31.73 8.71 -17.06
N PHE A 3 31.24 9.84 -17.57
CA PHE A 3 31.08 11.10 -16.87
C PHE A 3 30.16 10.91 -15.65
N LEU A 4 30.69 11.16 -14.45
CA LEU A 4 29.85 11.41 -13.28
C LEU A 4 29.14 12.76 -13.47
N PRO A 5 27.80 12.86 -13.32
CA PRO A 5 27.13 14.14 -13.42
C PRO A 5 27.54 15.03 -12.24
N ASP A 6 28.10 16.19 -12.59
CA ASP A 6 28.50 17.24 -11.68
C ASP A 6 27.24 17.83 -11.01
N PHE A 7 26.97 17.46 -9.75
CA PHE A 7 25.94 18.08 -8.91
C PHE A 7 26.37 19.47 -8.40
N GLY A 8 27.08 20.25 -9.22
CA GLY A 8 27.40 21.65 -8.99
C GLY A 8 26.19 22.53 -9.28
N LEU A 9 25.46 22.93 -8.23
CA LEU A 9 24.21 23.67 -8.35
C LEU A 9 24.32 25.03 -7.66
N ASP A 10 24.57 26.08 -8.44
CA ASP A 10 24.39 27.47 -8.05
C ASP A 10 22.91 27.70 -7.64
N ALA A 11 22.70 28.50 -6.60
CA ALA A 11 21.45 28.54 -5.85
C ALA A 11 20.22 29.00 -6.67
N GLY A 12 20.41 29.60 -7.84
CA GLY A 12 19.34 30.16 -8.68
C GLY A 12 18.59 29.11 -9.51
N ASN A 13 19.29 28.09 -10.01
CA ASN A 13 18.77 27.08 -10.95
C ASN A 13 18.38 25.76 -10.25
N ARG A 14 18.33 25.75 -8.90
CA ARG A 14 18.11 24.52 -8.11
C ARG A 14 16.69 23.96 -8.20
N ARG A 15 15.71 24.86 -8.27
CA ARG A 15 14.29 24.49 -8.33
C ARG A 15 13.95 23.86 -9.67
N ASP A 16 14.52 24.37 -10.75
CA ASP A 16 14.13 23.97 -12.11
C ASP A 16 14.74 22.64 -12.52
N HIS A 17 15.98 22.35 -12.10
CA HIS A 17 16.61 21.05 -12.37
C HIS A 17 16.02 19.90 -11.53
N THR A 18 15.45 20.17 -10.34
CA THR A 18 14.79 19.14 -9.51
C THR A 18 13.32 18.97 -9.87
N ARG A 19 12.63 20.06 -10.19
CA ARG A 19 11.20 20.04 -10.50
C ARG A 19 10.87 19.12 -11.67
N ARG A 20 11.63 19.22 -12.77
CA ARG A 20 11.36 18.44 -13.99
C ARG A 20 11.44 16.92 -13.75
N PRO A 21 12.55 16.36 -13.23
CA PRO A 21 12.63 14.92 -12.92
C PRO A 21 11.57 14.44 -11.93
N LEU A 22 11.20 15.26 -10.94
CA LEU A 22 10.18 14.90 -9.96
C LEU A 22 8.78 14.84 -10.57
N LEU A 23 8.42 15.79 -11.44
CA LEU A 23 7.14 15.78 -12.15
C LEU A 23 7.04 14.63 -13.16
N GLU A 24 8.13 14.33 -13.85
CA GLU A 24 8.24 13.21 -14.79
C GLU A 24 8.11 11.86 -14.04
N GLY A 25 8.82 11.69 -12.92
CA GLY A 25 8.71 10.51 -12.07
C GLY A 25 7.33 10.36 -11.41
N ALA A 26 6.70 11.46 -10.99
CA ALA A 26 5.35 11.44 -10.44
C ALA A 26 4.31 11.03 -11.49
N THR A 27 4.50 11.39 -12.75
CA THR A 27 3.59 10.99 -13.84
C THR A 27 3.63 9.46 -14.06
N GLY A 28 4.76 8.80 -13.86
CA GLY A 28 4.85 7.33 -13.95
C GLY A 28 4.24 6.57 -12.76
N VAL A 29 4.08 7.21 -11.60
CA VAL A 29 3.54 6.59 -10.37
C VAL A 29 2.08 6.95 -10.13
N PHE A 30 1.71 8.19 -10.43
CA PHE A 30 0.41 8.81 -10.13
C PHE A 30 -0.32 9.33 -11.37
N GLY A 31 0.30 9.29 -12.56
CA GLY A 31 -0.36 9.69 -13.80
C GLY A 31 -1.45 8.70 -14.17
N ASP A 32 -2.44 9.20 -14.91
CA ASP A 32 -3.63 8.48 -15.39
C ASP A 32 -3.31 7.48 -16.51
N GLU A 33 -2.18 6.78 -16.40
CA GLU A 33 -2.11 5.46 -17.00
C GLU A 33 -3.06 4.60 -16.18
N ALA A 34 -4.32 4.56 -16.60
CA ALA A 34 -5.22 3.47 -16.32
C ALA A 34 -4.60 2.18 -16.87
N LYS A 35 -3.50 1.72 -16.26
CA LYS A 35 -3.18 0.31 -16.21
C LYS A 35 -4.42 -0.30 -15.63
N ALA A 36 -5.20 -0.93 -16.51
CA ALA A 36 -6.39 -1.67 -16.15
C ALA A 36 -6.08 -2.37 -14.84
N GLU A 37 -6.68 -1.90 -13.75
CA GLU A 37 -6.41 -2.48 -12.45
C GLU A 37 -6.63 -3.97 -12.64
N PRO A 38 -5.66 -4.82 -12.26
CA PRO A 38 -5.91 -6.25 -12.29
C PRO A 38 -7.22 -6.45 -11.55
N ALA A 39 -8.21 -7.00 -12.24
CA ALA A 39 -9.59 -7.02 -11.78
C ALA A 39 -9.59 -7.46 -10.32
N ARG A 40 -9.80 -6.49 -9.41
CA ARG A 40 -9.65 -6.77 -7.98
C ARG A 40 -10.64 -7.89 -7.69
N PRO A 41 -10.22 -8.97 -7.03
CA PRO A 41 -11.14 -10.03 -6.70
C PRO A 41 -12.29 -9.41 -5.92
N THR A 42 -13.52 -9.72 -6.32
CA THR A 42 -14.69 -9.26 -5.60
C THR A 42 -14.67 -9.91 -4.22
N VAL A 43 -14.22 -9.17 -3.21
CA VAL A 43 -14.14 -9.67 -1.83
C VAL A 43 -15.52 -9.55 -1.21
N ASP A 44 -16.11 -10.69 -0.86
CA ASP A 44 -17.34 -10.70 -0.05
C ASP A 44 -17.02 -10.42 1.41
N VAL A 45 -16.94 -9.12 1.71
CA VAL A 45 -16.67 -8.59 3.05
C VAL A 45 -17.75 -9.00 4.05
N LYS A 46 -19.01 -9.18 3.62
CA LYS A 46 -20.11 -9.56 4.51
C LYS A 46 -19.92 -10.99 5.01
N THR A 47 -19.61 -11.91 4.10
CA THR A 47 -19.30 -13.30 4.47
C THR A 47 -18.08 -13.38 5.38
N LEU A 48 -17.06 -12.56 5.13
CA LEU A 48 -15.87 -12.53 5.98
C LEU A 48 -16.19 -12.06 7.41
N HIS A 49 -16.95 -10.98 7.57
CA HIS A 49 -17.35 -10.49 8.90
C HIS A 49 -18.21 -11.51 9.66
N ALA A 50 -19.13 -12.20 8.98
CA ALA A 50 -19.93 -13.26 9.59
C ALA A 50 -19.06 -14.42 10.10
N LYS A 51 -18.07 -14.86 9.31
CA LYS A 51 -17.12 -15.91 9.72
C LYS A 51 -16.26 -15.48 10.91
N ILE A 52 -15.77 -14.24 10.91
CA ILE A 52 -14.99 -13.69 12.03
C ILE A 52 -15.83 -13.72 13.31
N GLY A 53 -17.06 -13.21 13.28
CA GLY A 53 -17.94 -13.19 14.45
C GLY A 53 -18.27 -14.60 14.98
N ALA A 54 -18.52 -15.56 14.09
CA ALA A 54 -18.76 -16.96 14.48
C ALA A 54 -17.54 -17.58 15.16
N LEU A 55 -16.35 -17.41 14.59
CA LEU A 55 -15.09 -17.93 15.16
C LEU A 55 -14.75 -17.27 16.50
N THR A 56 -15.02 -15.98 16.66
CA THR A 56 -14.84 -15.29 17.96
C THR A 56 -15.74 -15.93 19.02
N LEU A 57 -17.02 -16.13 18.72
CA LEU A 57 -17.95 -16.74 19.66
C LEU A 57 -17.56 -18.18 20.02
N GLU A 58 -17.16 -18.99 19.02
CA GLU A 58 -16.72 -20.36 19.24
C GLU A 58 -15.45 -20.41 20.10
N ASN A 59 -14.46 -19.56 19.81
CA ASN A 59 -13.23 -19.48 20.60
C ASN A 59 -13.47 -19.00 22.03
N ASP A 60 -14.36 -18.02 22.25
CA ASP A 60 -14.74 -17.56 23.59
C ASP A 60 -15.39 -18.67 24.40
N PHE A 61 -16.30 -19.43 23.76
CA PHE A 61 -16.95 -20.59 24.39
C PHE A 61 -15.94 -21.67 24.77
N LEU A 62 -15.06 -22.06 23.84
CA LEU A 62 -14.06 -23.11 24.07
C LEU A 62 -13.04 -22.69 25.14
N SER A 63 -12.52 -21.46 25.06
CA SER A 63 -11.59 -20.92 26.07
C SER A 63 -12.23 -20.87 27.45
N GLY A 64 -13.50 -20.46 27.51
CA GLY A 64 -14.29 -20.48 28.73
C GLY A 64 -14.49 -21.88 29.30
N ALA A 65 -14.75 -22.88 28.46
CA ALA A 65 -14.93 -24.26 28.88
C ALA A 65 -13.62 -24.92 29.36
N LEU A 66 -12.51 -24.67 28.67
CA LEU A 66 -11.19 -25.19 29.05
C LEU A 66 -10.74 -24.67 30.42
N GLY A 67 -11.03 -23.42 30.78
CA GLY A 67 -10.75 -22.87 32.10
C GLY A 67 -11.68 -23.36 33.23
N LYS A 68 -12.65 -24.24 32.93
CA LYS A 68 -13.58 -24.85 33.91
C LYS A 68 -13.37 -26.35 34.08
N ALA A 69 -12.48 -26.95 33.30
CA ALA A 69 -12.20 -28.38 33.33
C ALA A 69 -11.11 -28.77 34.35
N ASP A 70 -10.67 -27.82 35.18
CA ASP A 70 -9.80 -28.03 36.34
C ASP A 70 -10.60 -28.31 37.63
#